data_AF-F1TEH4-F1
#
_entry.id   AF-F1TEH4-F1
#
_cell.length_a   1.000
_cell.length_b   1.000
_cell.length_c   1.000
_cell.angle_alpha   90.00
_cell.angle_beta   90.00
_cell.angle_gamma   90.00
#
_symmetry.space_group_name_H-M   'P 1'
#
loop_
_entity.id
_entity.type
_entity.pdbx_description
1 polymer ?
#
loop_
_entity_poly.entity_id
_entity_poly.type
_entity_poly.pdbx_seq_one_letter_code
_entity_poly.pdbx_strand_id
1 'polypeptide(L)'
;MLVLTNLNLNKNELQNVRLQNLATGPSSPLSGIVYFNTADSKFYGWNGSGWINLGGTGTGTIPTKVSDLENDSGFITSTITDQLNTEIQNIKNVLDDDTDGSITDFIANLKAQWETADSNLQTLITQKTNKYTQAIGDGTATQFNVTHNLNTLDVNTSLRSNQAPYDVVFTDITIVDANNITVTFAQAPTENQFKVVVIG
;
A
#
# COMPACT_ATOMS: atom_id res chain seq x y z
N MET A 1 11.81 -67.91 62.99
CA MET A 1 10.91 -68.97 62.44
C MET A 1 11.20 -69.08 60.95
N LEU A 2 11.51 -70.27 60.45
CA LEU A 2 11.65 -70.51 59.01
C LEU A 2 10.36 -71.16 58.53
N VAL A 3 9.69 -70.54 57.56
CA VAL A 3 8.50 -71.12 56.92
C VAL A 3 8.96 -71.77 55.62
N LEU A 4 8.85 -73.10 55.54
CA LEU A 4 9.35 -73.90 54.41
C LEU A 4 8.27 -74.17 53.34
N THR A 5 7.07 -73.64 53.54
CA THR A 5 5.93 -73.71 52.62
C THR A 5 5.28 -72.33 52.51
N ASN A 6 4.34 -72.14 51.59
CA ASN A 6 3.63 -70.87 51.45
C ASN A 6 2.84 -70.55 52.72
N LEU A 7 2.98 -69.33 53.23
CA LEU A 7 2.16 -68.83 54.34
C LEU A 7 0.82 -68.31 53.81
N ASN A 8 -0.28 -68.98 54.15
CA ASN A 8 -1.64 -68.51 53.88
C ASN A 8 -2.23 -67.86 55.14
N LEU A 9 -2.62 -66.58 55.06
CA LEU A 9 -3.19 -65.82 56.17
C LEU A 9 -4.72 -65.94 56.29
N ASN A 10 -5.38 -66.71 55.41
CA ASN A 10 -6.84 -66.88 55.38
C ASN A 10 -7.61 -65.55 55.42
N LYS A 11 -7.14 -64.54 54.66
CA LYS A 11 -7.67 -63.17 54.56
C LYS A 11 -7.38 -62.23 55.74
N ASN A 12 -6.59 -62.65 56.73
CA ASN A 12 -6.02 -61.72 57.72
C ASN A 12 -4.84 -60.95 57.14
N GLU A 13 -4.26 -60.05 57.93
CA GLU A 13 -3.17 -59.16 57.52
C GLU A 13 -1.85 -59.47 58.27
N LEU A 14 -0.74 -58.98 57.71
CA LEU A 14 0.53 -58.86 58.43
C LEU A 14 0.59 -57.47 59.04
N GLN A 15 0.50 -57.36 60.36
CA GLN A 15 0.62 -56.06 61.05
C GLN A 15 2.06 -55.78 61.45
N ASN A 16 2.44 -54.50 61.42
CA ASN A 16 3.75 -54.01 61.87
C ASN A 16 4.94 -54.77 61.27
N VAL A 17 4.79 -55.26 60.03
CA VAL A 17 5.82 -56.06 59.36
C VAL A 17 6.92 -55.16 58.83
N ARG A 18 8.16 -55.58 59.04
CA ARG A 18 9.33 -55.04 58.34
C ARG A 18 9.64 -55.95 57.15
N LEU A 19 9.59 -55.40 55.95
CA LEU A 19 10.05 -56.10 54.75
C LEU A 19 11.57 -56.33 54.83
N GLN A 20 12.10 -57.21 53.99
CA GLN A 20 13.53 -57.50 53.99
C GLN A 20 14.33 -56.23 53.67
N ASN A 21 15.28 -55.86 54.54
CA ASN A 21 16.17 -54.72 54.34
C ASN A 21 17.43 -55.17 53.61
N LEU A 22 17.69 -54.60 52.44
CA LEU A 22 18.88 -54.90 51.64
C LEU A 22 19.42 -53.60 51.02
N ALA A 23 20.74 -53.45 50.87
CA ALA A 23 21.31 -52.32 50.15
C ALA A 23 21.25 -52.50 48.62
N THR A 24 20.98 -53.71 48.15
CA THR A 24 20.79 -54.07 46.74
C THR A 24 19.87 -55.28 46.68
N GLY A 25 18.97 -55.32 45.69
CA GLY A 25 18.04 -56.45 45.52
C GLY A 25 18.78 -57.78 45.27
N PRO A 26 18.15 -58.93 45.57
CA PRO A 26 18.71 -60.25 45.24
C PRO A 26 19.15 -60.35 43.76
N SER A 27 20.24 -61.06 43.49
CA SER A 27 20.79 -61.25 42.14
C SER A 27 20.00 -62.27 41.28
N SER A 28 19.13 -63.06 41.90
CA SER A 28 18.23 -64.01 41.23
C SER A 28 16.84 -63.97 41.88
N PRO A 29 16.11 -62.86 41.75
CA PRO A 29 14.82 -62.69 42.41
C PRO A 29 13.72 -63.48 41.69
N LEU A 30 12.80 -64.02 42.48
CA LEU A 30 11.53 -64.54 41.95
C LEU A 30 10.57 -63.37 41.69
N SER A 31 9.75 -63.48 40.65
CA SER A 31 8.71 -62.48 40.35
C SER A 31 7.79 -62.27 41.55
N GLY A 32 7.51 -61.01 41.88
CA GLY A 32 6.68 -60.62 43.02
C GLY A 32 7.43 -60.45 44.36
N ILE A 33 8.73 -60.69 44.44
CA ILE A 33 9.51 -60.35 45.65
C ILE A 33 9.47 -58.83 45.87
N VAL A 34 9.28 -58.44 47.13
CA VAL A 34 9.36 -57.05 47.59
C VAL A 34 10.40 -56.91 48.69
N TYR A 35 11.20 -55.86 48.63
CA TYR A 35 12.16 -55.51 49.68
C TYR A 35 12.21 -54.00 49.91
N PHE A 36 12.77 -53.61 51.05
CA PHE A 36 13.12 -52.23 51.35
C PHE A 36 14.61 -52.00 51.04
N ASN A 37 14.89 -51.14 50.08
CA ASN A 37 16.26 -50.77 49.75
C ASN A 37 16.79 -49.77 50.78
N THR A 38 17.78 -50.18 51.57
CA THR A 38 18.38 -49.33 52.61
C THR A 38 19.31 -48.26 52.07
N ALA A 39 19.78 -48.37 50.83
CA ALA A 39 20.67 -47.38 50.23
C ALA A 39 19.92 -46.11 49.82
N ASP A 40 18.68 -46.23 49.35
CA ASP A 40 17.87 -45.11 48.83
C ASP A 40 16.53 -44.93 49.55
N SER A 41 16.25 -45.74 50.58
CA SER A 41 15.04 -45.71 51.41
C SER A 41 13.73 -45.91 50.64
N LYS A 42 13.73 -46.76 49.59
CA LYS A 42 12.55 -47.03 48.77
C LYS A 42 12.12 -48.50 48.81
N PHE A 43 10.83 -48.72 48.56
CA PHE A 43 10.27 -50.06 48.39
C PHE A 43 10.38 -50.49 46.93
N TYR A 44 10.93 -51.67 46.69
CA TYR A 44 11.10 -52.21 45.34
C TYR A 44 10.41 -53.56 45.20
N GLY A 45 9.70 -53.75 44.09
CA GLY A 45 9.11 -55.01 43.67
C GLY A 45 9.75 -55.51 42.37
N TRP A 46 10.06 -56.82 42.29
CA TRP A 46 10.55 -57.43 41.06
C TRP A 46 9.38 -57.86 40.18
N ASN A 47 9.29 -57.36 38.95
CA ASN A 47 8.20 -57.68 38.01
C ASN A 47 8.52 -58.86 37.07
N GLY A 48 9.67 -59.51 37.23
CA GLY A 48 10.16 -60.56 36.32
C GLY A 48 11.27 -60.09 35.37
N SER A 49 11.40 -58.79 35.13
CA SER A 49 12.43 -58.22 34.24
C SER A 49 13.26 -57.10 34.88
N GLY A 50 12.74 -56.42 35.89
CA GLY A 50 13.40 -55.30 36.56
C GLY A 50 12.83 -55.01 37.96
N TRP A 51 13.60 -54.29 38.76
CA TRP A 51 13.14 -53.75 40.04
C TRP A 51 12.35 -52.46 39.80
N ILE A 52 11.10 -52.41 40.24
CA ILE A 52 10.21 -51.26 40.14
C ILE A 52 10.05 -50.62 41.52
N ASN A 53 10.21 -49.31 41.61
CA ASN A 53 9.90 -48.57 42.84
C ASN A 53 8.38 -48.55 43.06
N LEU A 54 7.92 -49.13 44.17
CA LEU A 54 6.49 -49.26 44.51
C LEU A 54 5.94 -48.05 45.27
N GLY A 55 6.80 -47.13 45.71
CA GLY A 55 6.41 -45.90 46.41
C GLY A 55 6.29 -44.68 45.51
N GLY A 56 6.49 -44.82 44.19
CA GLY A 56 6.37 -43.71 43.24
C GLY A 56 4.91 -43.39 42.95
N THR A 57 4.47 -42.16 43.23
CA THR A 57 3.28 -41.60 42.57
C THR A 57 3.55 -41.58 41.06
N GLY A 58 2.61 -42.06 40.25
CA GLY A 58 2.78 -42.30 38.82
C GLY A 58 3.51 -41.18 38.07
N THR A 59 4.33 -41.56 37.10
CA THR A 59 5.21 -40.71 36.30
C THR A 59 4.50 -39.72 35.36
N GLY A 60 3.21 -39.43 35.57
CA GLY A 60 2.51 -38.38 34.86
C GLY A 60 2.84 -37.02 35.47
N THR A 61 3.86 -36.35 34.95
CA THR A 61 4.08 -34.93 35.28
C THR A 61 2.89 -34.11 34.78
N ILE A 62 2.34 -33.23 35.63
CA ILE A 62 1.42 -32.19 35.15
C ILE A 62 2.22 -31.34 34.14
N PRO A 63 1.76 -31.18 32.89
CA PRO A 63 2.41 -30.32 31.89
C PRO A 63 2.68 -28.94 32.49
N THR A 64 3.95 -28.50 32.47
CA THR A 64 4.34 -27.19 33.04
C THR A 64 4.47 -26.12 31.98
N LYS A 65 4.57 -26.54 30.72
CA LYS A 65 4.58 -25.69 29.54
C LYS A 65 3.53 -26.18 28.55
N VAL A 66 3.02 -25.25 27.75
CA VAL A 66 2.08 -25.55 26.66
C VAL A 66 2.71 -26.50 25.62
N SER A 67 4.04 -26.50 25.49
CA SER A 67 4.79 -27.42 24.63
C SER A 67 4.79 -28.88 25.10
N ASP A 68 4.44 -29.14 26.35
CA ASP A 68 4.41 -30.49 26.94
C ASP A 68 3.06 -31.19 26.67
N LEU A 69 2.11 -30.48 26.07
CA LEU A 69 0.85 -31.03 25.59
C LEU A 69 1.08 -31.61 24.20
N GLU A 70 1.02 -32.94 24.07
CA GLU A 70 1.01 -33.59 22.75
C GLU A 70 -0.25 -33.17 21.99
N ASN A 71 -0.08 -32.85 20.70
CA ASN A 71 -1.11 -32.29 19.83
C ASN A 71 -2.15 -33.37 19.48
N ASP A 72 -3.32 -33.35 20.12
CA ASP A 72 -4.50 -34.09 19.66
C ASP A 72 -5.27 -33.25 18.61
N SER A 73 -6.05 -33.92 17.76
CA SER A 73 -6.75 -33.46 16.54
C SER A 73 -7.61 -32.18 16.67
N GLY A 74 -7.79 -31.62 17.88
CA GLY A 74 -8.55 -30.41 18.16
C GLY A 74 -7.72 -29.22 18.71
N PHE A 75 -6.41 -29.36 18.88
CA PHE A 75 -5.51 -28.25 19.19
C PHE A 75 -4.97 -27.65 17.88
N ILE A 76 -4.57 -26.38 17.85
CA ILE A 76 -4.20 -25.67 16.60
C ILE A 76 -3.13 -26.49 15.85
N THR A 77 -3.53 -27.12 14.75
CA THR A 77 -2.64 -27.84 13.84
C THR A 77 -2.06 -26.84 12.83
N SER A 78 -0.89 -27.15 12.26
CA SER A 78 -0.34 -26.39 11.14
C SER A 78 -1.35 -26.24 10.00
N THR A 79 -2.20 -27.25 9.79
CA THR A 79 -3.28 -27.24 8.80
C THR A 79 -4.29 -26.11 8.99
N ILE A 80 -4.71 -25.82 10.22
CA ILE A 80 -5.64 -24.69 10.49
C ILE A 80 -4.94 -23.35 10.24
N THR A 81 -3.66 -23.25 10.59
CA THR A 81 -2.86 -22.04 10.32
C THR A 81 -2.72 -21.79 8.82
N ASP A 82 -2.47 -22.84 8.03
CA ASP A 82 -2.37 -22.75 6.58
C ASP A 82 -3.72 -22.35 5.94
N GLN A 83 -4.83 -22.92 6.42
CA GLN A 83 -6.18 -22.56 5.98
C GLN A 83 -6.50 -21.08 6.23
N LEU A 84 -6.21 -20.59 7.45
CA LEU A 84 -6.40 -19.18 7.79
C LEU A 84 -5.52 -18.27 6.94
N ASN A 85 -4.27 -18.65 6.69
CA ASN A 85 -3.38 -17.88 5.80
C ASN A 85 -3.91 -17.81 4.37
N THR A 86 -4.43 -18.91 3.82
CA THR A 86 -5.07 -18.92 2.49
C THR A 86 -6.30 -18.03 2.45
N GLU A 87 -7.17 -18.09 3.46
CA GLU A 87 -8.38 -17.26 3.54
C GLU A 87 -8.04 -15.77 3.62
N ILE A 88 -7.03 -15.40 4.41
CA ILE A 88 -6.51 -14.02 4.49
C ILE A 88 -6.01 -13.53 3.13
N GLN A 89 -5.31 -14.37 2.36
CA GLN A 89 -4.82 -13.99 1.03
C GLN A 89 -5.98 -13.80 0.04
N ASN A 90 -6.98 -14.67 0.07
CA ASN A 90 -8.17 -14.51 -0.76
C ASN A 90 -8.90 -13.21 -0.44
N ILE A 91 -9.06 -12.88 0.86
CA ILE A 91 -9.66 -11.62 1.29
C ILE A 91 -8.84 -10.41 0.83
N LYS A 92 -7.50 -10.47 0.93
CA LYS A 92 -6.63 -9.40 0.42
C LYS A 92 -6.77 -9.19 -1.08
N ASN A 93 -6.84 -10.27 -1.86
CA ASN A 93 -7.04 -10.19 -3.30
C ASN A 93 -8.41 -9.60 -3.67
N VAL A 94 -9.44 -9.85 -2.85
CA VAL A 94 -10.78 -9.25 -3.03
C VAL A 94 -10.81 -7.79 -2.58
N LEU A 95 -10.02 -7.41 -1.56
CA LEU A 95 -9.89 -6.04 -1.07
C LEU A 95 -8.93 -5.17 -1.90
N ASP A 96 -8.07 -5.78 -2.70
CA ASP A 96 -7.20 -5.08 -3.65
C ASP A 96 -8.01 -4.76 -4.91
N ASP A 97 -8.69 -3.61 -4.86
CA ASP A 97 -9.62 -3.11 -5.88
C ASP A 97 -9.02 -3.00 -7.29
N ASP A 98 -7.70 -3.10 -7.46
CA ASP A 98 -7.00 -2.98 -8.75
C ASP A 98 -6.08 -4.18 -9.05
N THR A 99 -6.44 -5.39 -8.63
CA THR A 99 -5.62 -6.60 -8.89
C THR A 99 -5.31 -6.79 -10.40
N ASP A 100 -6.18 -6.31 -11.29
CA ASP A 100 -6.01 -6.39 -12.75
C ASP A 100 -5.40 -5.11 -13.38
N GLY A 101 -5.07 -4.10 -12.57
CA GLY A 101 -4.49 -2.83 -13.04
C GLY A 101 -5.46 -1.95 -13.84
N SER A 102 -6.74 -2.30 -13.94
CA SER A 102 -7.73 -1.58 -14.75
C SER A 102 -7.94 -0.12 -14.32
N ILE A 103 -7.86 0.20 -13.03
CA ILE A 103 -7.93 1.57 -12.53
C ILE A 103 -6.67 2.34 -12.90
N THR A 104 -5.50 1.71 -12.74
CA THR A 104 -4.22 2.29 -13.14
C THR A 104 -4.18 2.61 -14.64
N ASP A 105 -4.63 1.67 -15.48
CA ASP A 105 -4.73 1.82 -16.93
C ASP A 105 -5.71 2.93 -17.33
N PHE A 106 -6.87 3.00 -16.67
CA PHE A 106 -7.85 4.04 -16.91
C PHE A 106 -7.29 5.45 -16.60
N ILE A 107 -6.60 5.60 -15.47
CA ILE A 107 -5.94 6.86 -15.10
C ILE A 107 -4.85 7.22 -16.11
N ALA A 108 -4.05 6.26 -16.58
CA ALA A 108 -3.02 6.49 -17.59
C ALA A 108 -3.63 6.95 -18.92
N ASN A 109 -4.74 6.34 -19.35
CA ASN A 109 -5.45 6.72 -20.56
C ASN A 109 -6.01 8.15 -20.46
N LEU A 110 -6.68 8.48 -19.35
CA LEU A 110 -7.20 9.83 -19.12
C LEU A 110 -6.11 10.90 -19.16
N LYS A 111 -4.93 10.62 -18.57
CA LYS A 111 -3.77 11.52 -18.63
C LYS A 111 -3.31 11.74 -20.07
N ALA A 112 -3.13 10.67 -20.85
CA ALA A 112 -2.71 10.77 -22.24
C ALA A 112 -3.71 11.56 -23.11
N GLN A 113 -5.01 11.37 -22.88
CA GLN A 113 -6.06 12.15 -23.56
C GLN A 113 -5.97 13.64 -23.21
N TRP A 114 -5.76 13.97 -21.93
CA TRP A 114 -5.61 15.36 -21.50
C TRP A 114 -4.36 16.03 -22.07
N GLU A 115 -3.23 15.34 -22.05
CA GLU A 115 -1.97 15.85 -22.62
C GLU A 115 -2.12 16.13 -24.12
N THR A 116 -2.82 15.24 -24.83
CA THR A 116 -3.15 15.43 -26.25
C THR A 116 -4.07 16.64 -26.46
N ALA A 117 -5.11 16.78 -25.63
CA ALA A 117 -6.05 17.90 -25.72
C ALA A 117 -5.37 19.24 -25.41
N ASP A 118 -4.49 19.29 -24.41
CA ASP A 118 -3.72 20.47 -24.05
C ASP A 118 -2.74 20.86 -25.17
N SER A 119 -2.00 19.89 -25.72
CA SER A 119 -1.12 20.11 -26.87
C SER A 119 -1.89 20.67 -28.08
N ASN A 120 -3.08 20.14 -28.35
CA ASN A 120 -3.94 20.64 -29.43
C ASN A 120 -4.36 22.09 -29.18
N LEU A 121 -4.76 22.42 -27.94
CA LEU A 121 -5.15 23.78 -27.56
C LEU A 121 -3.99 24.77 -27.68
N GLN A 122 -2.80 24.40 -27.22
CA GLN A 122 -1.59 25.22 -27.36
C GLN A 122 -1.25 25.48 -28.83
N THR A 123 -1.38 24.46 -29.68
CA THR A 123 -1.17 24.59 -31.13
C THR A 123 -2.16 25.57 -31.74
N LEU A 124 -3.45 25.43 -31.42
CA LEU A 124 -4.51 26.33 -31.90
C LEU A 124 -4.28 27.79 -31.46
N ILE A 125 -3.87 28.00 -30.21
CA ILE A 125 -3.58 29.34 -29.67
C ILE A 125 -2.36 29.96 -30.37
N THR A 126 -1.32 29.18 -30.62
CA THR A 126 -0.09 29.68 -31.26
C THR A 126 -0.30 29.99 -32.75
N GLN A 127 -1.16 29.24 -33.44
CA GLN A 127 -1.48 29.46 -34.86
C GLN A 127 -2.52 30.56 -35.09
N LYS A 128 -3.23 30.98 -34.05
CA LYS A 128 -4.24 32.03 -34.14
C LYS A 128 -3.57 33.38 -34.41
N THR A 129 -4.09 34.10 -35.39
CA THR A 129 -3.81 35.54 -35.59
C THR A 129 -4.59 36.37 -34.57
N ASN A 130 -3.97 37.42 -34.04
CA ASN A 130 -4.59 38.37 -33.14
C ASN A 130 -5.00 39.65 -33.88
N LYS A 131 -5.78 40.50 -33.20
CA LYS A 131 -6.27 41.76 -33.75
C LYS A 131 -6.24 42.83 -32.68
N TYR A 132 -5.71 43.97 -33.04
CA TYR A 132 -5.73 45.21 -32.27
C TYR A 132 -6.51 46.28 -33.03
N THR A 133 -7.19 47.18 -32.31
CA THR A 133 -7.84 48.34 -32.94
C THR A 133 -7.76 49.57 -32.05
N GLN A 134 -7.61 50.75 -32.65
CA GLN A 134 -7.56 52.04 -31.94
C GLN A 134 -8.30 53.12 -32.76
N ALA A 135 -9.02 54.02 -32.09
CA ALA A 135 -9.52 55.23 -32.74
C ALA A 135 -8.42 56.30 -32.74
N ILE A 136 -8.25 57.01 -33.86
CA ILE A 136 -7.21 58.02 -34.03
C ILE A 136 -7.78 59.30 -34.64
N GLY A 137 -7.11 60.40 -34.32
CA GLY A 137 -7.46 61.77 -34.67
C GLY A 137 -7.70 62.63 -33.44
N ASP A 138 -7.14 63.83 -33.46
CA ASP A 138 -7.13 64.80 -32.37
C ASP A 138 -7.37 66.24 -32.87
N GLY A 139 -7.62 66.42 -34.17
CA GLY A 139 -7.80 67.70 -34.84
C GLY A 139 -6.52 68.49 -35.10
N THR A 140 -5.33 68.00 -34.70
CA THR A 140 -4.09 68.78 -34.76
C THR A 140 -2.88 68.01 -35.32
N ALA A 141 -2.64 66.77 -34.89
CA ALA A 141 -1.51 65.98 -35.33
C ALA A 141 -1.80 65.36 -36.70
N THR A 142 -0.78 65.33 -37.54
CA THR A 142 -0.82 64.59 -38.82
C THR A 142 -0.18 63.22 -38.71
N GLN A 143 0.39 62.86 -37.57
CA GLN A 143 1.04 61.57 -37.34
C GLN A 143 0.64 60.99 -35.99
N PHE A 144 0.30 59.70 -35.98
CA PHE A 144 -0.10 58.97 -34.78
C PHE A 144 0.71 57.68 -34.64
N ASN A 145 1.32 57.48 -33.47
CA ASN A 145 1.91 56.19 -33.10
C ASN A 145 0.84 55.28 -32.49
N VAL A 146 0.76 54.05 -32.99
CA VAL A 146 -0.25 53.05 -32.61
C VAL A 146 0.48 51.83 -32.07
N THR A 147 0.35 51.59 -30.77
CA THR A 147 0.96 50.45 -30.07
C THR A 147 -0.01 49.29 -29.99
N HIS A 148 0.22 48.23 -30.78
CA HIS A 148 -0.68 47.08 -30.90
C HIS A 148 -0.29 45.85 -30.05
N ASN A 149 0.96 45.77 -29.57
CA ASN A 149 1.45 44.67 -28.71
C ASN A 149 1.23 43.26 -29.29
N LEU A 150 1.28 43.11 -30.62
CA LEU A 150 1.11 41.79 -31.27
C LEU A 150 2.43 41.01 -31.35
N ASN A 151 3.56 41.65 -31.02
CA ASN A 151 4.90 41.08 -31.04
C ASN A 151 5.27 40.41 -32.38
N THR A 152 4.87 41.04 -33.49
CA THR A 152 5.17 40.60 -34.85
C THR A 152 5.34 41.81 -35.78
N LEU A 153 6.26 41.69 -36.74
CA LEU A 153 6.38 42.63 -37.84
C LEU A 153 5.43 42.29 -39.00
N ASP A 154 4.95 41.05 -39.05
CA ASP A 154 4.07 40.54 -40.10
C ASP A 154 2.61 40.94 -39.81
N VAL A 155 2.34 42.24 -39.96
CA VAL A 155 1.02 42.82 -39.69
C VAL A 155 0.30 43.21 -40.99
N ASN A 156 -1.02 42.99 -41.02
CA ASN A 156 -1.92 43.59 -41.98
C ASN A 156 -2.67 44.74 -41.31
N THR A 157 -2.58 45.93 -41.90
CA THR A 157 -3.17 47.16 -41.35
C THR A 157 -4.25 47.70 -42.27
N SER A 158 -5.31 48.23 -41.67
CA SER A 158 -6.32 48.98 -42.39
C SER A 158 -6.78 50.16 -41.56
N LEU A 159 -7.12 51.25 -42.23
CA LEU A 159 -7.72 52.43 -41.64
C LEU A 159 -9.11 52.61 -42.23
N ARG A 160 -10.10 52.92 -41.40
CA ARG A 160 -11.44 53.24 -41.85
C ARG A 160 -12.04 54.43 -41.13
N SER A 161 -13.00 55.10 -41.75
CA SER A 161 -13.87 56.07 -41.07
C SER A 161 -14.48 55.42 -39.83
N ASN A 162 -14.50 56.15 -38.71
CA ASN A 162 -15.03 55.68 -37.43
C ASN A 162 -16.56 55.91 -37.30
N GLN A 163 -17.17 56.43 -38.36
CA GLN A 163 -18.62 56.62 -38.50
C GLN A 163 -19.08 56.09 -39.86
N ALA A 164 -20.37 55.76 -39.96
CA ALA A 164 -20.97 55.34 -41.22
C ALA A 164 -20.68 56.37 -42.33
N PRO A 165 -20.30 55.93 -43.55
CA PRO A 165 -20.43 54.57 -44.08
C PRO A 165 -19.26 53.61 -43.81
N TYR A 166 -18.30 53.98 -42.94
CA TYR A 166 -17.12 53.16 -42.58
C TYR A 166 -16.16 52.88 -43.75
N ASP A 167 -15.99 53.86 -44.63
CA ASP A 167 -15.09 53.76 -45.78
C ASP A 167 -13.65 53.42 -45.35
N VAL A 168 -12.99 52.58 -46.14
CA VAL A 168 -11.55 52.33 -46.00
C VAL A 168 -10.79 53.54 -46.54
N VAL A 169 -9.82 54.02 -45.78
CA VAL A 169 -9.01 55.19 -46.10
C VAL A 169 -7.55 54.75 -46.28
N PHE A 170 -6.92 55.24 -47.33
CA PHE A 170 -5.50 55.02 -47.59
C PHE A 170 -4.68 56.19 -47.08
N THR A 171 -3.67 55.86 -46.28
CA THR A 171 -2.72 56.78 -45.66
C THR A 171 -1.34 56.14 -45.70
N ASP A 172 -0.30 56.92 -45.44
CA ASP A 172 1.03 56.35 -45.26
C ASP A 172 1.09 55.64 -43.89
N ILE A 173 1.36 54.32 -43.93
CA ILE A 173 1.55 53.49 -42.75
C ILE A 173 2.99 52.97 -42.77
N THR A 174 3.68 53.09 -41.66
CA THR A 174 5.01 52.53 -41.46
C THR A 174 4.99 51.57 -40.29
N ILE A 175 5.51 50.36 -40.49
CA ILE A 175 5.75 49.39 -39.42
C ILE A 175 7.07 49.80 -38.76
N VAL A 176 7.01 50.16 -37.47
CA VAL A 176 8.17 50.71 -36.76
C VAL A 176 8.95 49.58 -36.08
N ASP A 177 8.22 48.72 -35.36
CA ASP A 177 8.76 47.54 -34.70
C ASP A 177 7.64 46.48 -34.51
N ALA A 178 7.94 45.40 -33.80
CA ALA A 178 7.02 44.28 -33.60
C ALA A 178 5.73 44.64 -32.83
N ASN A 179 5.65 45.83 -32.21
CA ASN A 179 4.55 46.26 -31.38
C ASN A 179 3.98 47.63 -31.79
N ASN A 180 4.57 48.32 -32.76
CA ASN A 180 4.22 49.69 -33.09
C ASN A 180 4.14 49.94 -34.60
N ILE A 181 3.14 50.73 -35.00
CA ILE A 181 3.03 51.31 -36.34
C ILE A 181 2.81 52.82 -36.23
N THR A 182 3.18 53.58 -37.26
CA THR A 182 2.83 55.00 -37.40
C THR A 182 1.90 55.22 -38.58
N VAL A 183 0.84 55.99 -38.37
CA VAL A 183 -0.13 56.40 -39.39
C VAL A 183 0.04 57.89 -39.65
N THR A 184 0.27 58.28 -40.91
CA THR A 184 0.50 59.67 -41.31
C THR A 184 -0.56 60.15 -42.31
N PHE A 185 -1.15 61.32 -42.04
CA PHE A 185 -2.18 61.96 -42.83
C PHE A 185 -1.66 63.23 -43.49
N ALA A 186 -2.19 63.56 -44.67
CA ALA A 186 -1.91 64.84 -45.34
C ALA A 186 -2.58 66.03 -44.63
N GLN A 187 -3.67 65.80 -43.90
CA GLN A 187 -4.40 66.78 -43.09
C GLN A 187 -4.74 66.15 -41.74
N ALA A 188 -4.62 66.93 -40.66
CA ALA A 188 -4.92 66.44 -39.32
C ALA A 188 -6.39 65.95 -39.23
N PRO A 189 -6.64 64.67 -38.94
CA PRO A 189 -7.98 64.14 -38.77
C PRO A 189 -8.64 64.73 -37.53
N THR A 190 -9.97 64.95 -37.58
CA THR A 190 -10.73 65.40 -36.42
C THR A 190 -10.75 64.35 -35.31
N GLU A 191 -11.20 64.73 -34.11
CA GLU A 191 -11.20 63.85 -32.95
C GLU A 191 -11.85 62.48 -33.25
N ASN A 192 -11.08 61.41 -33.08
CA ASN A 192 -11.49 60.01 -33.30
C ASN A 192 -12.14 59.76 -34.68
N GLN A 193 -11.77 60.53 -35.71
CA GLN A 193 -12.36 60.45 -37.05
C GLN A 193 -12.17 59.06 -37.69
N PHE A 194 -11.04 58.41 -37.41
CA PHE A 194 -10.68 57.14 -38.04
C PHE A 194 -10.42 56.04 -37.01
N LYS A 195 -10.57 54.78 -37.42
CA LYS A 195 -10.24 53.59 -36.64
C LYS A 195 -9.19 52.77 -37.38
N VAL A 196 -8.03 52.59 -36.75
CA VAL A 196 -6.99 51.69 -37.22
C VAL A 196 -7.29 50.27 -36.73
N VAL A 197 -7.06 49.30 -37.60
CA VAL A 197 -7.15 47.87 -37.33
C VAL A 197 -5.81 47.25 -37.72
N VAL A 198 -5.17 46.56 -36.78
CA VAL A 198 -3.92 45.83 -36.98
C VAL A 198 -4.19 44.37 -36.72
N ILE A 199 -3.89 43.50 -37.68
CA ILE A 199 -4.05 42.05 -37.59
C ILE A 199 -2.65 41.44 -37.72
N GLY A 200 -2.27 40.56 -36.79
CA GLY A 200 -0.94 39.97 -36.67
C GLY A 200 -0.89 38.91 -35.58
#